data_AF-A0A7X7WZS9-F1
#
_entry.id   AF-A0A7X7WZS9-F1
#
_cell.length_a   1.000
_cell.length_b   1.000
_cell.length_c   1.000
_cell.angle_alpha   90.00
_cell.angle_beta   90.00
_cell.angle_gamma   90.00
#
_symmetry.space_group_name_H-M   'P 1'
#
loop_
_entity.id
_entity.type
_entity.pdbx_description
1 polymer ?
#
loop_
_entity_poly.entity_id
_entity_poly.type
_entity_poly.pdbx_seq_one_letter_code
_entity_poly.pdbx_strand_id
1 'polypeptide(L)'
;MMDIDKQNAEEWIGKFLDGETDNEEEQALYKFFCSDNIPRRLKKYKPMFDWYANGMQESYLPPRRIFWKQGFISRISVAASVVLVCGVGTGFYKHYQKMQEEYECYEGSYIIRNGEKISDVKQILPELQKTTQMAQRQEREVDRTLKMTPEEYVKGLKSDCDKQKGQQDELPVI
;
A
#
# COMPACT_ATOMS: atom_id res chain seq x y z
N MET A 1 63.24 14.92 -19.14
CA MET A 1 62.18 15.28 -18.19
C MET A 1 61.04 15.85 -19.01
N MET A 2 59.91 15.15 -19.08
CA MET A 2 58.73 15.63 -19.81
C MET A 2 58.03 16.68 -18.94
N ASP A 3 57.80 17.87 -19.49
CA ASP A 3 57.07 18.95 -18.82
C ASP A 3 55.70 19.12 -19.48
N ILE A 4 54.65 18.80 -18.72
CA ILE A 4 53.26 19.00 -19.12
C ILE A 4 52.84 20.42 -18.72
N ASP A 5 52.30 21.16 -19.68
CA ASP A 5 51.85 22.54 -19.52
C ASP A 5 50.36 22.69 -19.87
N LYS A 6 49.84 23.91 -19.82
CA LYS A 6 48.41 24.17 -20.07
C LYS A 6 47.98 23.97 -21.52
N GLN A 7 48.91 23.99 -22.46
CA GLN A 7 48.63 23.89 -23.90
C GLN A 7 48.59 22.43 -24.34
N ASN A 8 49.46 21.59 -23.78
CA ASN A 8 49.54 20.17 -24.12
C ASN A 8 48.74 19.26 -23.17
N ALA A 9 48.35 19.72 -21.97
CA ALA A 9 47.64 18.89 -21.00
C ALA A 9 46.33 18.30 -21.52
N GLU A 10 45.60 18.99 -22.40
CA GLU A 10 44.34 18.44 -22.95
C GLU A 10 44.58 17.19 -23.81
N GLU A 11 45.64 17.19 -24.62
CA GLU A 11 46.01 16.06 -25.47
C GLU A 11 46.50 14.87 -24.64
N TRP A 12 47.33 15.13 -23.63
CA TRP A 12 47.85 14.10 -22.73
C TRP A 12 46.77 13.43 -21.90
N ILE A 13 45.75 14.17 -21.48
CA ILE A 13 44.58 13.57 -20.81
C ILE A 13 43.82 12.67 -21.78
N GLY A 14 43.71 13.04 -23.06
CA GLY A 14 43.12 12.18 -24.09
C GLY A 14 43.85 10.85 -24.17
N LYS A 15 45.17 10.88 -24.39
CA LYS A 15 46.03 9.68 -24.45
C LYS A 15 45.96 8.83 -23.18
N PHE A 16 45.93 9.47 -22.01
CA PHE A 16 45.78 8.76 -20.73
C PHE A 16 44.43 8.02 -20.64
N LEU A 17 43.34 8.67 -21.05
CA LEU A 17 42.02 8.05 -21.06
C LEU A 17 41.90 6.94 -22.11
N ASP A 18 42.65 7.03 -23.21
CA ASP A 18 42.74 6.03 -24.26
C ASP A 18 43.73 4.89 -23.91
N GLY A 19 44.50 5.03 -22.82
CA GLY A 19 45.45 4.01 -22.33
C GLY A 19 46.76 3.95 -23.13
N GLU A 20 47.12 5.03 -23.82
CA GLU A 20 48.32 5.12 -24.66
C GLU A 20 49.54 5.73 -23.94
N THR A 21 49.43 6.07 -22.65
CA THR A 21 50.49 6.71 -21.87
C THR A 21 51.39 5.70 -21.14
N ASP A 22 52.67 6.04 -21.03
CA ASP A 22 53.65 5.29 -20.23
C ASP A 22 53.75 5.81 -18.78
N ASN A 23 54.30 4.99 -17.87
CA ASN A 23 54.45 5.33 -16.44
C ASN A 23 55.21 6.65 -16.18
N GLU A 24 56.22 6.98 -16.98
CA GLU A 24 56.96 8.24 -16.84
C GLU A 24 56.12 9.46 -17.24
N GLU A 25 55.26 9.30 -18.23
CA GLU A 25 54.34 10.32 -18.74
C GLU A 25 53.21 10.57 -17.75
N GLU A 26 52.67 9.49 -17.18
CA GLU A 26 51.67 9.57 -16.10
C GLU A 26 52.20 10.31 -14.87
N GLN A 27 53.46 10.09 -14.48
CA GLN A 27 54.07 10.82 -13.37
C GLN A 27 54.16 12.34 -13.62
N ALA A 28 54.42 12.76 -14.86
CA ALA A 28 54.39 14.16 -15.23
C ALA A 28 52.95 14.71 -15.18
N LEU A 29 51.96 13.91 -15.55
CA LEU A 29 50.55 14.26 -15.50
C LEU A 29 50.05 14.43 -14.06
N TYR A 30 50.43 13.53 -13.16
CA TYR A 30 50.14 13.65 -11.73
C TYR A 30 50.72 14.94 -11.14
N LYS A 31 52.00 15.24 -11.44
CA LYS A 31 52.66 16.48 -10.98
C LYS A 31 51.95 17.74 -11.49
N PHE A 32 51.52 17.75 -12.75
CA PHE A 32 50.76 18.87 -13.32
C PHE A 32 49.43 19.11 -12.57
N PHE A 33 48.69 18.04 -12.25
CA PHE A 33 47.41 18.13 -11.54
C PHE A 33 47.50 18.40 -10.03
N CYS A 34 48.64 18.09 -9.42
CA CYS A 34 48.96 18.55 -8.06
C CYS A 34 49.16 20.07 -7.98
N SER A 35 49.49 20.74 -9.09
CA SER A 35 49.62 22.20 -9.12
C SER A 35 48.26 22.92 -9.08
N ASP A 36 48.23 24.16 -8.57
CA ASP A 36 47.00 24.97 -8.49
C ASP A 36 46.64 25.66 -9.81
N ASN A 37 47.52 25.59 -10.82
CA ASN A 37 47.43 26.38 -12.04
C ASN A 37 46.75 25.64 -13.20
N ILE A 38 45.60 25.00 -12.93
CA ILE A 38 44.89 24.14 -13.90
C ILE A 38 43.82 24.93 -14.68
N PRO A 39 43.78 24.85 -16.03
CA PRO A 39 42.74 25.45 -16.85
C PRO A 39 41.32 25.03 -16.43
N ARG A 40 40.35 25.95 -16.54
CA ARG A 40 38.96 25.74 -16.08
C ARG A 40 38.30 24.48 -16.64
N ARG A 41 38.58 24.13 -17.90
CA ARG A 41 38.06 22.93 -18.58
C ARG A 41 38.61 21.61 -18.01
N LEU A 42 39.83 21.64 -17.48
CA LEU A 42 40.54 20.47 -16.96
C LEU A 42 40.34 20.25 -15.46
N LYS A 43 39.86 21.26 -14.72
CA LYS A 43 39.58 21.15 -13.28
C LYS A 43 38.68 19.98 -12.90
N LYS A 44 37.79 19.54 -13.81
CA LYS A 44 36.91 18.37 -13.60
C LYS A 44 37.68 17.05 -13.41
N TYR A 45 38.90 16.94 -13.96
CA TYR A 45 39.75 15.76 -13.85
C TYR A 45 40.68 15.81 -12.63
N LYS A 46 40.84 16.96 -11.96
CA LYS A 46 41.68 17.12 -10.76
C LYS A 46 41.39 16.07 -9.67
N PRO A 47 40.15 15.83 -9.22
CA PRO A 47 39.89 14.83 -8.18
C PRO A 47 40.26 13.40 -8.59
N MET A 48 40.21 13.08 -9.88
CA MET A 48 40.62 11.79 -10.42
C MET A 48 42.15 11.63 -10.34
N PHE A 49 42.91 12.62 -10.80
CA PHE A 49 44.37 12.59 -10.72
C PHE A 49 44.90 12.71 -9.28
N ASP A 50 44.21 13.46 -8.41
CA ASP A 50 44.52 13.49 -6.98
C ASP A 50 44.36 12.10 -6.35
N TRP A 51 43.37 11.31 -6.77
CA TRP A 51 43.19 9.93 -6.30
C TRP A 51 44.33 9.00 -6.73
N TYR A 52 44.73 9.07 -8.01
CA TYR A 52 45.86 8.28 -8.53
C TYR A 52 47.18 8.66 -7.85
N ALA A 53 47.46 9.95 -7.69
CA ALA A 53 48.68 10.45 -7.05
C ALA A 53 48.79 10.02 -5.57
N ASN A 54 47.67 9.85 -4.88
CA ASN A 54 47.62 9.42 -3.48
C ASN A 54 47.57 7.89 -3.29
N GLY A 55 47.84 7.12 -4.35
CA GLY A 55 47.92 5.66 -4.27
C GLY A 55 46.55 4.97 -4.23
N MET A 56 45.53 5.58 -4.82
CA MET A 56 44.19 4.98 -5.00
C MET A 56 43.49 4.60 -3.68
N GLN A 57 43.68 5.40 -2.64
CA GLN A 57 43.05 5.16 -1.33
C GLN A 57 41.52 5.18 -1.45
N GLU A 58 40.87 4.19 -0.82
CA GLU A 58 39.41 3.98 -0.85
C GLU A 58 38.62 5.13 -0.18
N SER A 59 39.29 5.91 0.67
CA SER A 59 38.75 7.06 1.42
C SER A 59 38.43 8.30 0.57
N TYR A 60 38.83 8.34 -0.71
CA TYR A 60 38.69 9.51 -1.59
C TYR A 60 37.42 9.53 -2.43
N LEU A 61 36.55 8.51 -2.33
CA LEU A 61 35.23 8.58 -2.93
C LEU A 61 34.44 9.70 -2.24
N PRO A 62 34.04 10.78 -2.95
CA PRO A 62 33.27 11.84 -2.33
C PRO A 62 31.99 11.19 -1.79
N PRO A 63 31.63 11.41 -0.51
CA PRO A 63 30.37 10.90 0.01
C PRO A 63 29.28 11.41 -0.94
N ARG A 64 28.47 10.51 -1.48
CA ARG A 64 27.35 10.84 -2.37
C ARG A 64 26.42 11.77 -1.60
N ARG A 65 26.65 13.08 -1.66
CA ARG A 65 25.86 14.09 -0.95
C ARG A 65 24.54 14.21 -1.67
N ILE A 66 23.64 13.32 -1.30
CA ILE A 66 22.22 13.41 -1.60
C ILE A 66 21.72 14.64 -0.80
N PHE A 67 21.85 15.83 -1.40
CA PHE A 67 21.38 17.08 -0.81
C PHE A 67 19.85 17.14 -0.84
N TRP A 68 19.19 16.30 -0.05
CA TRP A 68 17.78 16.53 0.22
C TRP A 68 17.73 17.64 1.25
N LYS A 69 17.09 18.76 0.87
CA LYS A 69 16.88 19.89 1.76
C LYS A 69 16.08 19.38 2.97
N GLN A 70 16.76 19.15 4.09
CA GLN A 70 16.22 18.52 5.30
C GLN A 70 14.92 19.19 5.78
N GLY A 71 14.79 20.51 5.57
CA GLY A 71 13.57 21.27 5.88
C GLY A 71 12.36 20.98 4.98
N PHE A 72 12.54 20.54 3.74
CA PHE A 72 11.43 20.18 2.85
C PHE A 72 10.89 18.79 3.15
N ILE A 73 11.75 17.80 3.46
CA ILE A 73 11.30 16.46 3.86
C ILE A 73 10.48 16.54 5.15
N SER A 74 10.92 17.33 6.13
CA SER A 74 10.21 17.50 7.41
C SER A 74 8.79 18.04 7.21
N ARG A 75 8.60 19.04 6.34
CA ARG A 75 7.26 19.60 6.04
C ARG A 75 6.36 18.62 5.28
N ILE A 76 6.93 17.83 4.37
CA ILE A 76 6.18 16.78 3.63
C ILE A 76 5.74 15.66 4.59
N SER A 77 6.59 15.26 5.52
CA SER A 77 6.27 14.21 6.50
C SER A 77 5.11 14.63 7.42
N VAL A 78 5.12 15.87 7.91
CA VAL A 78 4.02 16.40 8.74
C VAL A 78 2.72 16.45 7.93
N ALA A 79 2.74 16.97 6.70
CA ALA A 79 1.55 17.03 5.86
C ALA A 79 0.98 15.62 5.55
N ALA A 80 1.84 14.65 5.23
CA ALA A 80 1.42 13.27 4.97
C ALA A 80 0.75 12.62 6.20
N SER A 81 1.28 12.88 7.41
CA SER A 81 0.69 12.36 8.65
C SER A 81 -0.72 12.90 8.90
N VAL A 82 -0.94 14.19 8.66
CA VAL A 82 -2.26 14.82 8.81
C VAL A 82 -3.24 14.26 7.80
N VAL A 83 -2.83 14.06 6.54
CA VAL A 83 -3.69 13.46 5.50
C VAL A 83 -4.08 12.02 5.85
N LEU A 84 -3.16 11.21 6.39
CA LEU A 84 -3.48 9.85 6.82
C LEU A 84 -4.49 9.84 7.97
N VAL A 85 -4.28 10.67 9.01
CA VAL A 85 -5.20 10.77 10.15
C VAL A 85 -6.57 11.28 9.71
N CYS A 86 -6.62 12.32 8.87
CA CYS A 86 -7.88 12.82 8.32
C CYS A 86 -8.56 11.81 7.39
N GLY A 87 -7.81 11.09 6.57
CA GLY A 87 -8.34 10.06 5.67
C GLY A 87 -8.99 8.91 6.45
N VAL A 88 -8.29 8.39 7.45
CA VAL A 88 -8.82 7.33 8.34
C VAL A 88 -9.99 7.86 9.17
N GLY A 89 -9.83 9.03 9.79
CA GLY A 89 -10.85 9.66 10.64
C GLY A 89 -12.14 9.97 9.89
N THR A 90 -12.07 10.50 8.66
CA THR A 90 -13.25 10.76 7.83
C THR A 90 -13.93 9.47 7.36
N GLY A 91 -13.17 8.41 7.08
CA GLY A 91 -13.73 7.09 6.77
C GLY A 91 -14.55 6.52 7.93
N PHE A 92 -13.98 6.50 9.13
CA PHE A 92 -14.69 6.07 10.35
C PHE A 92 -15.88 6.97 10.67
N TYR A 93 -15.75 8.30 10.55
CA TYR A 93 -16.83 9.24 10.81
C TYR A 93 -18.02 9.02 9.88
N LYS A 94 -17.78 8.87 8.57
CA LYS A 94 -18.84 8.55 7.60
C LYS A 94 -19.51 7.21 7.88
N HIS A 95 -18.73 6.21 8.28
CA HIS A 95 -19.28 4.91 8.66
C HIS A 95 -20.18 5.00 9.90
N TYR A 96 -19.76 5.75 10.92
CA TYR A 96 -20.57 6.04 12.10
C TYR A 96 -21.84 6.83 11.79
N GLN A 97 -21.75 7.82 10.91
CA GLN A 97 -22.89 8.65 10.50
C GLN A 97 -23.93 7.83 9.74
N LYS A 98 -23.50 6.96 8.82
CA LYS A 98 -24.40 6.06 8.08
C LYS A 98 -25.13 5.09 9.02
N MET A 99 -24.42 4.56 10.02
CA MET A 99 -25.01 3.73 11.05
C MET A 99 -26.09 4.50 11.82
N GLN A 100 -25.79 5.72 12.28
CA GLN A 100 -26.75 6.60 12.96
C GLN A 100 -28.00 6.87 12.12
N GLU A 101 -27.84 7.25 10.85
CA GLU A 101 -28.97 7.53 9.94
C GLU A 101 -29.88 6.30 9.75
N GLU A 102 -29.30 5.09 9.66
CA GLU A 102 -30.08 3.85 9.61
C GLU A 102 -30.84 3.58 10.91
N TYR A 103 -30.31 4.00 12.06
CA TYR A 103 -30.97 3.85 13.37
C TYR A 103 -32.02 4.92 13.66
N GLU A 104 -31.88 6.15 13.13
CA GLU A 104 -32.84 7.25 13.35
C GLU A 104 -34.25 6.87 12.88
N CYS A 105 -34.39 6.08 11.82
CA CYS A 105 -35.70 5.59 11.34
C CYS A 105 -36.46 4.73 12.37
N TYR A 106 -35.75 4.18 13.35
CA TYR A 106 -36.32 3.34 14.42
C TYR A 106 -36.35 4.05 15.77
N GLU A 107 -36.02 5.35 15.81
CA GLU A 107 -36.10 6.14 17.03
C GLU A 107 -37.52 6.14 17.60
N GLY A 108 -37.66 5.82 18.89
CA GLY A 108 -38.96 5.68 19.56
C GLY A 108 -39.66 4.33 19.38
N SER A 109 -39.14 3.44 18.53
CA SER A 109 -39.62 2.05 18.44
C SER A 109 -39.25 1.23 19.67
N TYR A 110 -40.07 0.24 20.01
CA TYR A 110 -39.82 -0.67 21.13
C TYR A 110 -40.37 -2.07 20.85
N ILE A 111 -39.83 -3.06 21.55
CA ILE A 111 -40.33 -4.44 21.54
C ILE A 111 -40.58 -4.91 22.98
N ILE A 112 -41.45 -5.92 23.14
CA ILE A 112 -41.73 -6.52 24.44
C ILE A 112 -41.23 -7.97 24.42
N ARG A 113 -40.33 -8.29 25.35
CA ARG A 113 -39.78 -9.64 25.56
C ARG A 113 -40.05 -10.04 27.00
N ASN A 114 -40.76 -11.14 27.21
CA ASN A 114 -41.06 -11.67 28.56
C ASN A 114 -41.70 -10.63 29.51
N GLY A 115 -42.47 -9.68 28.97
CA GLY A 115 -43.09 -8.60 29.73
C GLY A 115 -42.21 -7.36 29.95
N GLU A 116 -40.94 -7.37 29.54
CA GLU A 116 -40.03 -6.23 29.64
C GLU A 116 -40.00 -5.44 28.31
N LYS A 117 -40.07 -4.10 28.42
CA LYS A 117 -39.99 -3.19 27.27
C LYS A 117 -38.53 -2.91 26.94
N ILE A 118 -38.10 -3.30 25.75
CA ILE A 118 -36.77 -2.99 25.20
C ILE A 118 -36.93 -1.85 24.21
N SER A 119 -36.25 -0.73 24.46
CA SER A 119 -36.22 0.46 23.60
C SER A 119 -34.85 0.72 22.96
N ASP A 120 -33.84 -0.11 23.28
CA ASP A 120 -32.51 0.03 22.69
C ASP A 120 -32.51 -0.46 21.25
N VAL A 121 -32.42 0.49 20.31
CA VAL A 121 -32.35 0.22 18.86
C VAL A 121 -31.21 -0.74 18.51
N LYS A 122 -30.10 -0.69 19.30
CA LYS A 122 -28.98 -1.65 19.37
C LYS A 122 -29.43 -3.11 19.26
N GLN A 123 -30.45 -3.42 20.04
CA GLN A 123 -30.95 -4.76 20.29
C GLN A 123 -32.18 -5.07 19.43
N ILE A 124 -33.01 -4.06 19.15
CA ILE A 124 -34.23 -4.21 18.36
C ILE A 124 -33.91 -4.53 16.89
N LEU A 125 -32.93 -3.84 16.29
CA LEU A 125 -32.66 -3.93 14.85
C LEU A 125 -32.30 -5.35 14.37
N PRO A 126 -31.37 -6.10 14.99
CA PRO A 126 -31.05 -7.46 14.52
C PRO A 126 -32.26 -8.40 14.61
N GLU A 127 -33.15 -8.22 15.58
CA GLU A 127 -34.37 -9.01 15.68
C GLU A 127 -35.36 -8.67 14.56
N LEU A 128 -35.53 -7.38 14.26
CA LEU A 128 -36.36 -6.93 13.15
C LEU A 128 -35.84 -7.48 11.83
N GLN A 129 -34.54 -7.34 11.56
CA GLN A 129 -33.91 -7.87 10.33
C GLN A 129 -34.12 -9.37 10.19
N LYS A 130 -33.92 -10.13 11.27
CA LYS A 130 -34.18 -11.57 11.29
C LYS A 130 -35.64 -11.90 11.00
N THR A 131 -36.57 -11.18 11.61
CA THR A 131 -38.02 -11.37 11.43
C THR A 131 -38.45 -11.03 10.01
N THR A 132 -37.98 -9.92 9.45
CA THR A 132 -38.21 -9.53 8.06
C THR A 132 -37.67 -10.59 7.10
N GLN A 133 -36.47 -11.11 7.35
CA GLN A 133 -35.88 -12.15 6.52
C GLN A 133 -36.68 -13.46 6.58
N MET A 134 -37.21 -13.82 7.75
CA MET A 134 -38.11 -14.97 7.91
C MET A 134 -39.41 -14.78 7.15
N ALA A 135 -40.06 -13.63 7.30
CA ALA A 135 -41.30 -13.30 6.58
C ALA A 135 -41.10 -13.39 5.06
N GLN A 136 -40.01 -12.81 4.54
CA GLN A 136 -39.68 -12.88 3.10
C GLN A 136 -39.37 -14.30 2.60
N ARG A 137 -38.88 -15.20 3.45
CA ARG A 137 -38.71 -16.61 3.07
C ARG A 137 -40.07 -17.30 2.97
N GLN A 138 -40.92 -17.06 3.95
CA GLN A 138 -42.26 -17.63 3.98
C GLN A 138 -43.12 -17.12 2.82
N GLU A 139 -43.06 -15.83 2.50
CA GLU A 139 -43.71 -15.26 1.31
C GLU A 139 -43.21 -15.90 0.02
N ARG A 140 -41.90 -16.13 -0.10
CA ARG A 140 -41.33 -16.83 -1.26
C ARG A 140 -41.78 -18.28 -1.36
N GLU A 141 -41.91 -18.98 -0.24
CA GLU A 141 -42.45 -20.34 -0.22
C GLU A 141 -43.91 -20.36 -0.66
N VAL A 142 -44.74 -19.47 -0.11
CA VAL A 142 -46.14 -19.33 -0.50
C VAL A 142 -46.26 -18.97 -1.99
N ASP A 143 -45.52 -17.98 -2.47
CA ASP A 143 -45.53 -17.56 -3.88
C ASP A 143 -45.07 -18.69 -4.81
N ARG A 144 -44.07 -19.48 -4.38
CA ARG A 144 -43.62 -20.67 -5.11
C ARG A 144 -44.71 -21.74 -5.16
N THR A 145 -45.40 -22.00 -4.05
CA THR A 145 -46.50 -22.98 -4.01
C THR A 145 -47.71 -22.54 -4.84
N LEU A 146 -48.02 -21.25 -4.88
CA LEU A 146 -49.13 -20.70 -5.69
C LEU A 146 -48.84 -20.78 -7.20
N LYS A 147 -47.57 -20.72 -7.60
CA LYS A 147 -47.13 -20.80 -9.00
C LYS A 147 -46.92 -22.24 -9.51
N MET A 148 -46.90 -23.23 -8.62
CA MET A 148 -46.75 -24.63 -9.00
C MET A 148 -48.05 -25.22 -9.55
N THR A 149 -47.91 -26.09 -10.55
CA THR A 149 -49.04 -26.91 -11.02
C THR A 149 -49.36 -28.01 -9.99
N PRO A 150 -50.60 -28.52 -9.93
CA PRO A 150 -50.99 -29.56 -8.97
C PRO A 150 -50.07 -30.80 -9.00
N GLU A 151 -49.55 -31.15 -10.17
CA GLU A 151 -48.64 -32.30 -10.33
C GLU A 151 -47.25 -32.04 -9.75
N GLU A 152 -46.71 -30.83 -9.91
CA GLU A 152 -45.42 -30.44 -9.32
C GLU A 152 -45.50 -30.36 -7.79
N TYR A 153 -46.63 -29.90 -7.25
CA TYR A 153 -46.87 -29.86 -5.81
C TYR A 153 -46.91 -31.27 -5.20
N VAL A 154 -47.63 -32.21 -5.84
CA VAL A 154 -47.69 -33.62 -5.40
C VAL A 154 -46.32 -34.28 -5.49
N LYS A 155 -45.52 -33.97 -6.51
CA LYS A 155 -44.15 -34.48 -6.65
C LYS A 155 -43.22 -33.95 -5.54
N GLY A 156 -43.37 -32.67 -5.18
CA GLY A 156 -42.66 -32.06 -4.04
C GLY A 156 -42.98 -32.75 -2.72
N LEU A 157 -44.27 -32.93 -2.42
CA LEU A 157 -44.73 -33.61 -1.19
C LEU A 157 -44.19 -35.04 -1.07
N LYS A 158 -44.16 -35.80 -2.17
CA LYS A 158 -43.61 -37.16 -2.19
C LYS A 158 -42.12 -37.16 -1.85
N SER A 159 -41.36 -36.21 -2.41
CA SER A 159 -39.93 -36.08 -2.16
C SER A 159 -39.58 -35.67 -0.72
N ASP A 160 -40.41 -34.85 -0.08
CA ASP A 160 -40.19 -34.44 1.30
C ASP A 160 -40.61 -35.53 2.30
N CYS A 161 -41.64 -36.32 2.00
CA CYS A 161 -41.99 -37.53 2.75
C CYS A 161 -40.85 -38.56 2.72
N ASP A 162 -40.22 -38.78 1.56
CA ASP A 162 -39.13 -39.74 1.42
C ASP A 162 -37.87 -39.29 2.20
N LYS A 163 -37.57 -37.98 2.25
CA LYS A 163 -36.48 -37.43 3.08
C LYS A 163 -36.72 -37.60 4.58
N GLN A 164 -37.95 -37.40 5.05
CA GLN A 164 -38.28 -37.57 6.47
C GLN A 164 -38.21 -39.03 6.91
N LYS A 165 -38.53 -39.96 6.01
CA LYS A 165 -38.40 -41.41 6.28
C LYS A 165 -36.93 -41.83 6.42
N GLY A 166 -36.05 -41.32 5.56
CA GLY A 166 -34.61 -41.56 5.67
C GLY A 166 -33.96 -40.98 6.93
N GLN A 167 -34.53 -39.92 7.53
CA GLN A 167 -34.01 -39.32 8.77
C GLN A 167 -34.52 -40.03 10.04
N GLN A 168 -35.67 -40.73 9.98
CA GLN A 168 -36.20 -41.52 11.11
C GLN A 168 -35.48 -42.87 11.27
N ASP A 169 -34.92 -43.42 10.20
CA ASP A 169 -34.18 -44.68 10.22
C ASP A 169 -32.73 -44.54 10.78
N GLU A 170 -32.29 -43.32 11.13
CA GLU A 170 -30.95 -43.02 11.71
C GLU A 170 -30.94 -42.71 13.22
N LEU A 171 -32.09 -42.68 13.91
CA LEU A 171 -32.11 -42.53 15.37
C LEU A 171 -31.95 -43.90 16.05
N PRO A 172 -30.94 -44.11 16.92
CA PRO A 172 -30.73 -45.39 17.56
C PRO A 172 -31.92 -45.73 18.46
N VAL A 173 -32.49 -46.91 18.24
CA VAL A 173 -33.45 -47.55 19.15
C VAL A 173 -32.74 -47.73 20.50
N ILE A 174 -33.25 -47.09 21.55
CA ILE A 174 -32.83 -47.31 22.94
C ILE A 174 -33.42 -48.63 23.43
#